data_AF-A0A315WX71-F1
#
_entry.id   AF-A0A315WX71-F1
#
_cell.length_a   1.000
_cell.length_b   1.000
_cell.length_c   1.000
_cell.angle_alpha   90.00
_cell.angle_beta   90.00
_cell.angle_gamma   90.00
#
_symmetry.space_group_name_H-M   'P 1'
#
loop_
_entity.id
_entity.type
_entity.pdbx_description
1 polymer ?
#
loop_
_entity_poly.entity_id
_entity_poly.type
_entity_poly.pdbx_seq_one_letter_code
_entity_poly.pdbx_strand_id
1 'polypeptide(L)'
;MQPILQKIEQGDTLHFAELHLLYDAAEVKLQRLLEEYEELHQLKQLQEDCADLARQLQVACLALRRANLDAHGRQRAREVLEYQMAYQKACLQRSMISFVRQ
;
A
#
# COMPACT_ATOMS: atom_id res chain seq x y z
N MET A 1 -11.49 -9.85 -6.38
CA MET A 1 -10.23 -9.65 -5.63
C MET A 1 -9.00 -10.05 -6.44
N GLN A 2 -8.85 -11.32 -6.86
CA GLN A 2 -7.74 -11.75 -7.75
C GLN A 2 -7.46 -10.83 -8.96
N PRO A 3 -8.45 -10.35 -9.73
CA PRO A 3 -8.18 -9.45 -10.87
C PRO A 3 -7.60 -8.09 -10.47
N ILE A 4 -7.91 -7.57 -9.26
CA ILE A 4 -7.35 -6.30 -8.78
C ILE A 4 -5.89 -6.47 -8.36
N LEU A 5 -5.58 -7.57 -7.69
CA LEU A 5 -4.20 -7.87 -7.27
C LEU A 5 -3.29 -8.10 -8.48
N GLN A 6 -3.78 -8.78 -9.53
CA GLN A 6 -3.05 -8.95 -10.78
C GLN A 6 -2.75 -7.62 -11.48
N LYS A 7 -3.71 -6.69 -11.51
CA LYS A 7 -3.48 -5.34 -12.03
C LYS A 7 -2.34 -4.63 -11.27
N ILE A 8 -2.35 -4.69 -9.94
CA ILE A 8 -1.29 -4.12 -9.11
C ILE A 8 0.07 -4.77 -9.44
N GLU A 9 0.12 -6.10 -9.55
CA GLU A 9 1.34 -6.85 -9.88
C GLU A 9 1.89 -6.51 -11.26
N GLN A 10 1.02 -6.20 -12.22
CA GLN A 10 1.36 -5.77 -13.57
C GLN A 10 1.72 -4.27 -13.66
N GLY A 11 1.54 -3.52 -12.57
CA GLY A 11 1.81 -2.08 -12.51
C GLY A 11 0.69 -1.23 -13.11
N ASP A 12 -0.50 -1.79 -13.31
CA ASP A 12 -1.66 -1.09 -13.81
C ASP A 12 -2.21 -0.11 -12.76
N THR A 13 -2.74 1.02 -13.24
CA THR A 13 -3.41 1.98 -12.37
C THR A 13 -4.83 1.50 -12.06
N LEU A 14 -5.17 1.41 -10.78
CA LEU A 14 -6.53 1.15 -10.35
C LEU A 14 -7.38 2.41 -10.47
N HIS A 15 -8.62 2.26 -10.91
CA HIS A 15 -9.60 3.32 -10.81
C HIS A 15 -10.13 3.45 -9.38
N PHE A 16 -10.75 4.59 -9.08
CA PHE A 16 -11.24 4.93 -7.74
C PHE A 16 -12.11 3.82 -7.11
N ALA A 17 -13.03 3.25 -7.88
CA ALA A 17 -13.88 2.15 -7.41
C ALA A 17 -13.09 0.88 -7.06
N GLU A 18 -12.05 0.57 -7.84
CA GLU A 18 -11.20 -0.60 -7.60
C GLU A 18 -10.29 -0.41 -6.39
N LEU A 19 -9.81 0.82 -6.19
CA LEU A 19 -9.04 1.19 -5.00
C LEU A 19 -9.89 1.08 -3.73
N HIS A 20 -11.12 1.59 -3.76
CA HIS A 20 -12.07 1.44 -2.64
C HIS A 20 -12.40 -0.01 -2.37
N LEU A 21 -12.70 -0.80 -3.41
CA LEU A 21 -12.98 -2.22 -3.25
C LEU A 21 -11.80 -2.99 -2.64
N LEU A 22 -10.57 -2.62 -2.97
CA LEU A 22 -9.37 -3.19 -2.35
C LEU A 22 -9.27 -2.84 -0.86
N TYR A 23 -9.53 -1.58 -0.52
CA TYR A 23 -9.52 -1.11 0.86
C TYR A 23 -10.57 -1.83 1.71
N ASP A 24 -11.82 -1.86 1.26
CA ASP A 24 -12.93 -2.52 1.96
C ASP A 24 -12.64 -4.02 2.15
N ALA A 25 -12.08 -4.67 1.11
CA ALA A 25 -11.71 -6.08 1.20
C ALA A 25 -10.56 -6.34 2.18
N ALA A 26 -9.61 -5.41 2.31
CA ALA A 26 -8.52 -5.51 3.29
C ALA A 26 -9.07 -5.35 4.71
N GLU A 27 -9.96 -4.39 4.93
CA GLU A 27 -10.63 -4.17 6.22
C GLU A 27 -11.44 -5.38 6.67
N VAL A 28 -12.29 -5.93 5.79
CA VAL A 28 -13.09 -7.12 6.10
C VAL A 28 -12.22 -8.32 6.44
N LYS A 29 -11.09 -8.50 5.74
CA LYS A 29 -10.15 -9.60 6.02
C LYS A 29 -9.47 -9.45 7.37
N LEU A 30 -9.05 -8.24 7.71
CA LEU A 30 -8.44 -7.97 9.00
C LEU A 30 -9.45 -8.15 10.14
N GLN A 31 -10.65 -7.60 10.00
CA GLN A 31 -11.68 -7.69 11.03
C GLN A 31 -12.02 -9.15 11.37
N ARG A 32 -12.16 -10.02 10.36
CA ARG A 32 -12.35 -11.46 10.58
C ARG A 32 -11.20 -12.11 11.34
N LEU A 33 -9.95 -11.73 11.02
CA LEU A 33 -8.79 -12.27 11.72
C LEU A 33 -8.73 -11.80 13.18
N LEU A 34 -9.12 -10.55 13.46
CA LEU A 34 -9.19 -10.01 14.82
C LEU A 34 -10.30 -10.65 15.65
N GLU A 35 -11.43 -11.02 15.01
CA GLU A 35 -12.50 -11.79 15.65
C GLU A 35 -12.06 -13.21 16.05
N GLU A 36 -11.15 -13.81 15.29
CA GLU A 36 -10.60 -15.14 15.56
C GLU A 36 -9.43 -15.12 16.57
N TYR A 37 -8.68 -14.01 16.63
CA TYR A 37 -7.45 -13.90 17.42
C TYR A 37 -7.37 -12.54 18.11
N GLU A 38 -7.99 -12.42 19.29
CA GLU A 38 -8.09 -11.17 20.04
C GLU A 38 -6.72 -10.54 20.35
N GLU A 39 -5.65 -11.31 20.52
CA GLU A 39 -4.33 -10.77 20.90
C GLU A 39 -3.60 -10.01 19.77
N LEU A 40 -4.11 -10.00 18.53
CA LEU A 40 -3.46 -9.39 17.37
C LEU A 40 -3.68 -7.87 17.25
N HIS A 41 -3.68 -7.15 18.38
CA HIS A 41 -3.97 -5.71 18.44
C HIS A 41 -3.00 -4.88 17.56
N GLN A 42 -1.76 -5.35 17.38
CA GLN A 42 -0.78 -4.71 16.50
C GLN A 42 -1.22 -4.67 15.03
N LEU A 43 -2.07 -5.59 14.58
CA LEU A 43 -2.58 -5.57 13.20
C LEU A 43 -3.57 -4.44 12.96
N LYS A 44 -4.33 -4.03 13.99
CA LYS A 44 -5.21 -2.87 13.89
C LYS A 44 -4.41 -1.57 13.75
N GLN A 45 -3.37 -1.42 14.59
CA GLN A 45 -2.46 -0.28 14.46
C GLN A 45 -1.80 -0.23 13.08
N LEU A 46 -1.37 -1.38 12.55
CA LEU A 46 -0.78 -1.46 11.21
C LEU A 46 -1.77 -1.00 10.12
N GLN A 47 -3.07 -1.31 10.24
CA GLN A 47 -4.09 -0.83 9.29
C GLN A 47 -4.20 0.69 9.28
N GLU A 48 -4.26 1.30 10.47
CA GLU A 48 -4.32 2.75 10.64
C GLU A 48 -3.05 3.41 10.05
N ASP A 49 -1.88 2.85 10.36
CA ASP A 49 -0.59 3.33 9.83
C ASP A 49 -0.54 3.21 8.28
N CYS A 50 -1.08 2.14 7.71
CA CYS A 50 -1.19 1.97 6.26
C CYS A 50 -2.13 2.98 5.60
N ALA A 51 -3.28 3.28 6.23
CA ALA A 51 -4.21 4.30 5.74
C ALA A 51 -3.56 5.70 5.79
N ASP A 52 -2.82 5.98 6.85
CA ASP A 52 -2.08 7.22 7.01
C ASP A 52 -0.96 7.37 5.98
N LEU A 53 -0.19 6.32 5.77
CA LEU A 53 0.82 6.28 4.70
C LEU A 53 0.19 6.53 3.32
N ALA A 54 -0.94 5.89 3.00
CA ALA A 54 -1.63 6.10 1.73
C ALA A 54 -2.05 7.56 1.54
N ARG A 55 -2.58 8.19 2.59
CA ARG A 55 -2.92 9.62 2.61
C ARG A 55 -1.67 10.49 2.43
N GLN A 56 -0.56 10.18 3.09
CA GLN A 56 0.70 10.93 2.94
C GLN A 56 1.26 10.82 1.52
N LEU A 57 1.17 9.65 0.88
CA LEU A 57 1.59 9.47 -0.50
C LEU A 57 0.77 10.32 -1.47
N GLN A 58 -0.55 10.40 -1.27
CA GLN A 58 -1.43 11.26 -2.08
C GLN A 58 -1.07 12.74 -1.92
N VAL A 59 -0.82 13.19 -0.68
CA VAL A 59 -0.41 14.57 -0.39
C VAL A 59 0.96 14.87 -1.01
N ALA A 60 1.93 13.96 -0.89
CA ALA A 60 3.25 14.11 -1.49
C ALA A 60 3.17 14.21 -3.03
N CYS A 61 2.37 13.35 -3.67
CA CYS A 61 2.14 13.40 -5.11
C CYS A 61 1.49 14.71 -5.56
N LEU A 62 0.55 15.23 -4.78
CA LEU A 62 -0.09 16.53 -5.04
C LEU A 62 0.92 17.68 -4.91
N ALA A 63 1.78 17.66 -3.87
CA ALA A 63 2.82 18.65 -3.69
C ALA A 63 3.82 18.64 -4.86
N LEU A 64 4.27 17.46 -5.29
CA LEU A 64 5.15 17.28 -6.45
C LEU A 64 4.53 17.79 -7.75
N ARG A 65 3.22 17.57 -7.95
CA ARG A 65 2.48 18.10 -9.09
C ARG A 65 2.45 19.64 -9.12
N ARG A 66 2.46 20.27 -7.94
CA ARG A 66 2.45 21.74 -7.77
C ARG A 66 3.85 22.37 -7.81
N ALA A 67 4.91 21.57 -7.69
CA ALA A 67 6.28 22.05 -7.55
C ALA A 67 6.94 22.57 -8.85
N ASN A 68 6.19 22.70 -9.95
CA ASN A 68 6.69 23.17 -11.27
C ASN A 68 8.01 22.50 -11.71
N LEU A 69 8.14 21.20 -11.44
CA LEU A 69 9.33 20.43 -11.79
C LEU A 69 9.49 20.31 -13.31
N ASP A 70 10.74 20.39 -13.79
CA ASP A 70 11.09 20.04 -15.16
C ASP A 70 10.95 18.53 -15.40
N ALA A 71 11.17 18.08 -16.64
CA ALA A 71 11.02 16.66 -17.00
C ALA A 71 11.91 15.75 -16.15
N HIS A 72 13.16 16.17 -15.90
CA HIS A 72 14.11 15.42 -15.09
C HIS A 72 13.72 15.40 -13.59
N GLY A 73 13.21 16.51 -13.06
CA GLY A 73 12.69 16.60 -11.70
C GLY A 73 11.48 15.69 -11.49
N ARG A 74 10.55 15.64 -12.46
CA ARG A 74 9.40 14.72 -12.41
C ARG A 74 9.83 13.25 -12.42
N GLN A 75 10.82 12.90 -13.24
CA GLN A 75 11.34 11.54 -13.29
C GLN A 75 12.01 11.13 -11.98
N ARG A 76 12.88 11.96 -11.40
CA ARG A 76 13.49 11.69 -10.09
C ARG A 76 12.46 11.59 -8.97
N ALA A 77 11.45 12.45 -8.98
CA ALA A 77 10.37 12.41 -7.99
C ALA A 77 9.60 11.08 -8.06
N ARG A 78 9.32 10.60 -9.28
CA ARG A 78 8.70 9.29 -9.50
C ARG A 78 9.59 8.16 -8.97
N GLU A 79 10.87 8.15 -9.33
CA GLU A 79 11.83 7.12 -8.89
C GLU A 79 11.90 7.06 -7.36
N VAL A 80 12.01 8.20 -6.67
CA VAL A 80 12.03 8.24 -5.21
C VAL A 80 10.80 7.55 -4.61
N LEU A 81 9.60 7.87 -5.11
CA LEU A 81 8.37 7.24 -4.61
C LEU A 81 8.33 5.73 -4.90
N GLU A 82 8.75 5.32 -6.09
CA GLU A 82 8.84 3.90 -6.47
C GLU A 82 9.79 3.12 -5.55
N TYR A 83 10.96 3.68 -5.22
CA TYR A 83 11.91 3.05 -4.29
C TYR A 83 11.37 2.97 -2.86
N GLN A 84 10.64 3.99 -2.37
CA GLN A 84 10.01 3.94 -1.04
C GLN A 84 8.98 2.80 -0.96
N MET A 85 8.15 2.64 -2.00
CA MET A 85 7.16 1.56 -2.07
C MET A 85 7.81 0.18 -2.20
N ALA A 86 8.86 0.07 -3.01
CA ALA A 86 9.62 -1.16 -3.15
C ALA A 86 10.24 -1.60 -1.81
N TYR A 87 10.81 -0.67 -1.05
CA TYR A 87 11.36 -0.95 0.28
C TYR A 87 10.30 -1.49 1.24
N GLN A 88 9.15 -0.84 1.32
CA GLN A 88 8.05 -1.30 2.19
C GLN A 88 7.55 -2.70 1.80
N LYS A 89 7.36 -2.94 0.50
CA LYS A 89 6.99 -4.27 -0.01
C LYS A 89 8.04 -5.32 0.35
N ALA A 90 9.33 -5.02 0.19
CA ALA A 90 10.41 -5.93 0.52
C ALA A 90 10.47 -6.26 2.02
N CYS A 91 10.23 -5.27 2.89
CA CYS A 91 10.13 -5.48 4.33
C CYS A 91 8.99 -6.44 4.68
N LEU A 92 7.80 -6.25 4.10
CA LEU A 92 6.67 -7.14 4.31
C LEU A 92 6.98 -8.56 3.82
N GLN A 93 7.44 -8.69 2.57
CA GLN A 93 7.77 -9.99 1.97
C GLN A 93 8.80 -10.76 2.81
N ARG A 94 9.86 -10.09 3.26
CA ARG A 94 10.89 -10.70 4.12
C ARG A 94 10.32 -11.19 5.44
N SER A 95 9.45 -10.41 6.08
CA SER A 95 8.83 -10.78 7.35
C SER A 95 7.83 -11.93 7.19
N MET A 96 7.13 -12.02 6.06
CA MET A 96 6.18 -13.10 5.77
C MET A 96 6.84 -14.45 5.46
N ILE A 97 8.15 -14.52 5.22
CA ILE A 97 8.86 -15.78 4.96
C ILE A 97 8.64 -16.78 6.11
N SER A 98 8.51 -16.28 7.35
CA SER A 98 8.25 -17.11 8.53
C SER A 98 6.86 -17.77 8.53
N PHE A 99 5.90 -17.26 7.75
CA PHE A 99 4.53 -17.79 7.70
C PHE A 99 4.40 -19.03 6.82
N VAL A 100 5.36 -19.27 5.92
CA VAL A 100 5.35 -20.41 4.96
C VAL A 100 6.27 -21.55 5.43
N ARG A 101 7.15 -21.29 6.39
CA ARG A 101 8.05 -22.29 6.99
C ARG A 101 7.54 -22.73 8.36
N GLN A 102 6.49 -23.54 8.38
CA GLN A 102 6.14 -24.40 9.51
C GLN A 102 5.91 -25.82 8.98
#